data_AF-A0A1Y3A2G4-F1
#
_entry.id   AF-A0A1Y3A2G4-F1
#
_cell.length_a   1.000
_cell.length_b   1.000
_cell.length_c   1.000
_cell.angle_alpha   90.00
_cell.angle_beta   90.00
_cell.angle_gamma   90.00
#
_symmetry.space_group_name_H-M   'P 1'
#
loop_
_entity.id
_entity.type
_entity.pdbx_description
1 polymer ?
#
loop_
_entity_poly.entity_id
_entity_poly.type
_entity_poly.pdbx_seq_one_letter_code
_entity_poly.pdbx_strand_id
1 'polypeptide(L)'
;MNSNRRQFLKNTALFSAALLCSRHVCARTSNSPRACSLRGGLQANGIEMFRTSGNSDLDRSINLELTHIAESFKVLPGFGFYDDSDGQNAFALDEDLIPNTKGTVIFGKQLLSDELASNEWGGLAVAGIMAHEFGHIFQYQSKFYSLLTQSQSTDRLLELHADYLAGYYLGLKRLRSGEIDIKAFVDSLYLLGDNDFNSPDHHGTPIEREQVMLAGYKIGLTNNSDIQQVAEMGMNLVITI
;
A
#
# COMPACT_ATOMS: atom_id res chain seq x y z
N MET A 1 53.59 1.11 43.42
CA MET A 1 53.52 0.36 44.70
C MET A 1 53.11 -1.07 44.38
N ASN A 2 53.95 -2.01 44.82
CA ASN A 2 53.84 -3.46 44.62
C ASN A 2 52.72 -4.08 45.45
N SER A 3 52.10 -5.14 44.91
CA SER A 3 51.52 -6.30 45.61
C SER A 3 50.89 -7.19 44.55
N ASN A 4 51.03 -8.51 44.44
CA ASN A 4 51.89 -9.53 45.02
C ASN A 4 51.75 -10.75 44.09
N ARG A 5 52.82 -11.54 43.93
CA ARG A 5 52.86 -12.79 43.14
C ARG A 5 52.41 -13.99 43.97
N ARG A 6 52.12 -15.10 43.25
CA ARG A 6 52.16 -16.56 43.60
C ARG A 6 50.79 -17.16 43.96
N GLN A 7 50.38 -18.38 43.57
CA GLN A 7 50.98 -19.48 42.79
C GLN A 7 49.91 -20.55 42.45
N PHE A 8 50.06 -21.22 41.29
CA PHE A 8 50.00 -22.68 41.06
C PHE A 8 48.69 -23.52 40.88
N LEU A 9 48.72 -24.24 39.72
CA LEU A 9 48.30 -25.62 39.37
C LEU A 9 46.84 -26.03 39.07
N LYS A 10 46.63 -26.30 37.76
CA LYS A 10 46.17 -27.55 37.10
C LYS A 10 45.17 -28.46 37.83
N ASN A 11 44.01 -28.71 37.20
CA ASN A 11 43.60 -30.06 36.77
C ASN A 11 42.38 -30.05 35.84
N THR A 12 42.52 -30.79 34.73
CA THR A 12 41.49 -31.22 33.79
C THR A 12 40.77 -32.47 34.29
N ALA A 13 39.45 -32.55 34.17
CA ALA A 13 38.73 -33.80 33.85
C ALA A 13 37.26 -33.51 33.51
N LEU A 14 36.83 -34.05 32.37
CA LEU A 14 35.44 -34.13 31.90
C LEU A 14 34.62 -35.09 32.77
N PHE A 15 33.32 -34.80 32.92
CA PHE A 15 32.29 -35.84 33.03
C PHE A 15 31.01 -35.39 32.32
N SER A 16 30.64 -36.17 31.31
CA SER A 16 29.37 -36.14 30.59
C SER A 16 28.47 -37.24 31.14
N ALA A 17 27.15 -36.99 31.22
CA ALA A 17 26.04 -37.94 31.02
C ALA A 17 24.77 -37.26 31.59
N ALA A 18 23.81 -36.85 30.76
CA ALA A 18 22.80 -37.64 30.04
C ALA A 18 21.45 -37.55 30.76
N LEU A 19 20.51 -36.81 30.17
CA LEU A 19 19.10 -37.13 30.28
C LEU A 19 18.58 -37.47 28.87
N LEU A 20 18.21 -38.72 28.73
CA LEU A 20 17.41 -39.26 27.65
C LEU A 20 15.97 -38.74 27.78
N CYS A 21 15.37 -38.29 26.69
CA CYS A 21 13.97 -38.65 26.42
C CYS A 21 13.67 -38.59 24.91
N SER A 22 13.46 -39.80 24.37
CA SER A 22 12.45 -40.21 23.40
C SER A 22 12.39 -39.59 22.00
N ARG A 23 12.50 -40.53 21.05
CA ARG A 23 12.31 -40.44 19.61
C ARG A 23 10.93 -39.94 19.23
N HIS A 24 10.86 -38.96 18.33
CA HIS A 24 9.89 -38.96 17.24
C HIS A 24 10.60 -38.64 15.93
N VAL A 25 10.51 -39.57 14.99
CA VAL A 25 10.79 -39.36 13.58
C VAL A 25 9.71 -38.43 13.05
N CYS A 26 10.10 -37.31 12.47
CA CYS A 26 9.32 -36.67 11.42
C CYS A 26 10.29 -35.94 10.49
N ALA A 27 10.45 -36.47 9.27
CA ALA A 27 11.15 -35.80 8.20
C ALA A 27 10.45 -34.45 7.94
N ARG A 28 11.18 -33.35 8.11
CA ARG A 28 10.77 -32.05 7.59
C ARG A 28 11.57 -31.78 6.33
N THR A 29 10.87 -31.84 5.21
CA THR A 29 11.29 -31.21 3.96
C THR A 29 11.60 -29.75 4.23
N SER A 30 12.87 -29.37 4.20
CA SER A 30 13.31 -27.98 4.33
C SER A 30 13.13 -27.25 3.00
N ASN A 31 11.90 -26.85 2.69
CA ASN A 31 11.67 -25.71 1.80
C ASN A 31 11.07 -24.59 2.65
N SER A 32 11.96 -23.90 3.36
CA SER A 32 11.69 -22.56 3.86
C SER A 32 12.54 -21.61 3.03
N PRO A 33 11.95 -20.69 2.24
CA PRO A 33 12.73 -19.64 1.62
C PRO A 33 13.38 -18.82 2.73
N ARG A 34 14.68 -18.59 2.59
CA ARG A 34 15.45 -17.72 3.49
C ARG A 34 14.95 -16.29 3.37
N ALA A 35 13.91 -15.94 4.12
CA ALA A 35 13.58 -14.55 4.39
C ALA A 35 14.33 -14.13 5.67
N CYS A 36 15.61 -13.81 5.52
CA CYS A 36 16.38 -13.11 6.53
C CYS A 36 16.94 -11.84 5.88
N SER A 37 16.35 -10.70 6.19
CA SER A 37 16.88 -9.39 5.82
C SER A 37 16.66 -8.45 6.99
N LEU A 38 17.75 -8.06 7.65
CA LEU A 38 17.82 -6.83 8.45
C LEU A 38 18.27 -5.63 7.59
N ARG A 39 18.63 -5.86 6.32
CA ARG A 39 18.92 -4.87 5.26
C ARG A 39 18.87 -5.59 3.89
N GLY A 40 17.96 -5.22 3.01
CA GLY A 40 17.83 -5.80 1.66
C GLY A 40 16.37 -5.95 1.27
N GLY A 41 15.92 -5.13 0.32
CA GLY A 41 14.53 -5.05 -0.13
C GLY A 41 14.03 -6.30 -0.85
N LEU A 42 12.73 -6.32 -1.14
CA LEU A 42 12.11 -7.28 -2.05
C LEU A 42 12.24 -6.74 -3.48
N GLN A 43 12.54 -7.56 -4.49
CA GLN A 43 12.65 -7.08 -5.87
C GLN A 43 11.39 -7.39 -6.67
N ALA A 44 10.92 -6.40 -7.43
CA ALA A 44 9.81 -6.49 -8.38
C ALA A 44 10.22 -5.87 -9.71
N ASN A 45 10.37 -6.64 -10.79
CA ASN A 45 10.77 -6.12 -12.10
C ASN A 45 12.05 -5.23 -12.09
N GLY A 46 12.99 -5.50 -11.17
CA GLY A 46 14.21 -4.70 -11.00
C GLY A 46 14.08 -3.53 -10.01
N ILE A 47 12.88 -3.23 -9.53
CA ILE A 47 12.61 -2.23 -8.49
C ILE A 47 12.89 -2.83 -7.11
N GLU A 48 13.76 -2.20 -6.34
CA GLU A 48 14.00 -2.58 -4.94
C GLU A 48 12.92 -1.96 -4.03
N MET A 49 12.17 -2.82 -3.37
CA MET A 49 11.12 -2.46 -2.44
C MET A 49 11.61 -2.47 -0.99
N PHE A 50 11.44 -1.34 -0.31
CA PHE A 50 11.70 -1.13 1.11
C PHE A 50 10.43 -1.27 1.94
N ARG A 51 10.55 -1.81 3.16
CA ARG A 51 9.40 -1.96 4.07
C ARG A 51 9.07 -0.71 4.89
N THR A 52 9.92 0.32 4.80
CA THR A 52 9.87 1.50 5.67
C THR A 52 10.20 2.74 4.86
N SER A 53 9.52 3.84 5.20
CA SER A 53 9.84 5.19 4.71
C SER A 53 11.20 5.67 5.24
N GLY A 54 11.67 5.11 6.36
CA GLY A 54 12.82 5.57 7.13
C GLY A 54 12.43 6.38 8.38
N ASN A 55 11.14 6.65 8.59
CA ASN A 55 10.60 7.33 9.77
C ASN A 55 9.52 6.45 10.44
N SER A 56 9.78 6.00 11.68
CA SER A 56 8.90 5.06 12.38
C SER A 56 7.52 5.61 12.75
N ASP A 57 7.42 6.91 13.04
CA ASP A 57 6.14 7.54 13.39
C ASP A 57 5.28 7.74 12.15
N LEU A 58 5.91 8.06 11.02
CA LEU A 58 5.26 8.10 9.73
C LEU A 58 4.81 6.70 9.31
N ASP A 59 5.68 5.69 9.41
CA ASP A 59 5.34 4.30 9.11
C ASP A 59 4.15 3.81 9.96
N ARG A 60 4.07 4.19 11.24
CA ARG A 60 2.92 3.86 12.09
C ARG A 60 1.63 4.51 11.59
N SER A 61 1.71 5.78 11.18
CA SER A 61 0.56 6.53 10.66
C SER A 61 0.07 5.95 9.32
N ILE A 62 1.01 5.62 8.42
CA ILE A 62 0.73 4.95 7.15
C ILE A 62 0.09 3.59 7.41
N ASN A 63 0.65 2.76 8.30
CA ASN A 63 0.08 1.44 8.61
C ASN A 63 -1.35 1.51 9.15
N LEU A 64 -1.66 2.53 9.96
CA LEU A 64 -3.03 2.76 10.43
C LEU A 64 -3.96 3.15 9.27
N GLU A 65 -3.50 4.02 8.38
CA GLU A 65 -4.25 4.42 7.18
C GLU A 65 -4.51 3.23 6.25
N LEU A 66 -3.46 2.44 5.95
CA LEU A 66 -3.56 1.22 5.14
C LEU A 66 -4.55 0.21 5.73
N THR A 67 -4.60 0.08 7.06
CA THR A 67 -5.59 -0.78 7.75
C THR A 67 -7.00 -0.32 7.45
N HIS A 68 -7.29 0.98 7.55
CA HIS A 68 -8.62 1.50 7.24
C HIS A 68 -9.00 1.35 5.76
N ILE A 69 -8.04 1.53 4.83
CA ILE A 69 -8.28 1.35 3.39
C ILE A 69 -8.58 -0.14 3.11
N ALA A 70 -7.73 -1.05 3.59
CA ALA A 70 -7.89 -2.49 3.47
C ALA A 70 -9.25 -2.96 3.98
N GLU A 71 -9.67 -2.49 5.15
CA GLU A 71 -10.96 -2.81 5.74
C GLU A 71 -12.14 -2.27 4.93
N SER A 72 -11.99 -1.07 4.33
CA SER A 72 -13.03 -0.44 3.51
C SER A 72 -13.23 -1.19 2.20
N PHE A 73 -12.14 -1.67 1.59
CA PHE A 73 -12.18 -2.33 0.28
C PHE A 73 -12.23 -3.85 0.35
N LYS A 74 -12.06 -4.43 1.54
CA LYS A 74 -12.00 -5.88 1.76
C LYS A 74 -10.88 -6.57 0.99
N VAL A 75 -9.73 -5.90 0.87
CA VAL A 75 -8.50 -6.42 0.25
C VAL A 75 -7.34 -6.38 1.24
N LEU A 76 -6.32 -7.21 1.00
CA LEU A 76 -5.11 -7.26 1.82
C LEU A 76 -3.86 -7.37 0.93
N PRO A 77 -3.46 -6.28 0.24
CA PRO A 77 -2.23 -6.28 -0.54
C PRO A 77 -1.00 -6.16 0.35
N GLY A 78 0.14 -6.55 -0.21
CA GLY A 78 1.43 -6.13 0.28
C GLY A 78 1.59 -4.62 0.11
N PHE A 79 2.36 -3.97 0.97
CA PHE A 79 2.71 -2.57 0.81
C PHE A 79 4.20 -2.38 1.03
N GLY A 80 4.83 -1.56 0.20
CA GLY A 80 6.20 -1.13 0.40
C GLY A 80 6.52 0.15 -0.36
N PHE A 81 7.74 0.62 -0.16
CA PHE A 81 8.25 1.84 -0.76
C PHE A 81 9.34 1.52 -1.78
N TYR A 82 9.61 2.43 -2.71
CA TYR A 82 10.77 2.32 -3.60
C TYR A 82 11.45 3.69 -3.80
N ASP A 83 12.61 3.68 -4.42
CA ASP A 83 13.29 4.90 -4.86
C ASP A 83 12.73 5.31 -6.23
N ASP A 84 11.97 6.39 -6.24
CA ASP A 84 11.28 7.00 -7.38
C ASP A 84 11.94 8.33 -7.80
N SER A 85 13.23 8.49 -7.49
CA SER A 85 13.98 9.73 -7.81
C SER A 85 14.13 10.00 -9.32
N ASP A 86 13.90 9.01 -10.17
CA ASP A 86 13.87 9.11 -11.63
C ASP A 86 12.49 9.44 -12.22
N GLY A 87 11.43 9.40 -11.39
CA GLY A 87 10.07 9.75 -11.73
C GLY A 87 9.12 9.37 -10.60
N GLN A 88 8.50 10.37 -9.97
CA GLN A 88 7.60 10.15 -8.84
C GLN A 88 6.42 9.28 -9.25
N ASN A 89 6.17 8.19 -8.54
CA ASN A 89 5.03 7.32 -8.86
C ASN A 89 4.58 6.48 -7.66
N ALA A 90 3.37 5.93 -7.79
CA ALA A 90 2.86 4.83 -7.00
C ALA A 90 2.11 3.89 -7.95
N PHE A 91 2.13 2.59 -7.70
CA PHE A 91 1.42 1.64 -8.56
C PHE A 91 1.03 0.37 -7.82
N ALA A 92 -0.07 -0.22 -8.28
CA ALA A 92 -0.56 -1.53 -7.88
C ALA A 92 -0.08 -2.64 -8.83
N LEU A 93 0.21 -3.80 -8.25
CA LEU A 93 0.62 -5.02 -8.93
C LEU A 93 -0.33 -6.15 -8.52
N ASP A 94 -0.71 -7.01 -9.47
CA ASP A 94 -1.48 -8.23 -9.16
C ASP A 94 -0.58 -9.32 -8.54
N GLU A 95 0.74 -9.13 -8.57
CA GLU A 95 1.71 -10.06 -7.99
C GLU A 95 1.78 -10.02 -6.45
N ASP A 96 1.83 -11.22 -5.86
CA ASP A 96 1.99 -11.45 -4.41
C ASP A 96 3.47 -11.37 -3.98
N LEU A 97 4.06 -10.18 -3.93
CA LEU A 97 5.47 -10.01 -3.57
C LEU A 97 5.73 -10.17 -2.07
N ILE A 98 4.71 -9.94 -1.24
CA ILE A 98 4.76 -10.09 0.21
C ILE A 98 4.02 -11.38 0.60
N PRO A 99 4.62 -12.26 1.44
CA PRO A 99 3.93 -13.47 1.88
C PRO A 99 2.63 -13.19 2.63
N ASN A 100 1.60 -13.99 2.33
CA ASN A 100 0.26 -13.93 2.94
C ASN A 100 -0.56 -12.67 2.59
N THR A 101 -0.22 -11.99 1.50
CA THR A 101 -1.04 -10.90 0.93
C THR A 101 -1.56 -11.31 -0.46
N LYS A 102 -2.44 -10.49 -1.03
CA LYS A 102 -2.95 -10.62 -2.41
C LYS A 102 -2.75 -9.34 -3.19
N GLY A 103 -1.90 -9.38 -4.21
CA GLY A 103 -1.36 -8.20 -4.90
C GLY A 103 -0.40 -7.39 -4.03
N THR A 104 0.20 -6.35 -4.62
CA THR A 104 1.18 -5.48 -3.96
C THR A 104 1.01 -4.03 -4.40
N VAL A 105 1.02 -3.09 -3.45
CA VAL A 105 1.13 -1.66 -3.71
C VAL A 105 2.56 -1.20 -3.42
N ILE A 106 3.14 -0.47 -4.36
CA ILE A 106 4.48 0.11 -4.22
C ILE A 106 4.37 1.63 -4.31
N PHE A 107 4.93 2.34 -3.33
CA PHE A 107 4.77 3.79 -3.19
C PHE A 107 6.13 4.51 -3.21
N GLY A 108 6.27 5.53 -4.05
CA GLY A 108 7.49 6.31 -4.18
C GLY A 108 7.84 7.12 -2.93
N LYS A 109 9.10 7.10 -2.49
CA LYS A 109 9.53 7.87 -1.30
C LYS A 109 9.58 9.37 -1.55
N GLN A 110 9.95 9.79 -2.76
CA GLN A 110 9.97 11.18 -3.17
C GLN A 110 8.53 11.69 -3.31
N LEU A 111 7.64 10.95 -3.99
CA LEU A 111 6.21 11.25 -4.01
C LEU A 111 5.64 11.41 -2.60
N LEU A 112 5.91 10.45 -1.70
CA LEU A 112 5.47 10.52 -0.31
C LEU A 112 5.95 11.79 0.38
N SER A 113 7.23 12.12 0.23
CA SER A 113 7.84 13.30 0.85
C SER A 113 7.22 14.59 0.32
N ASP A 114 7.04 14.69 -0.99
CA ASP A 114 6.55 15.90 -1.64
C ASP A 114 5.07 16.14 -1.32
N GLU A 115 4.25 15.08 -1.34
CA GLU A 115 2.84 15.20 -0.96
C GLU A 115 2.67 15.61 0.51
N LEU A 116 3.45 15.03 1.43
CA LEU A 116 3.42 15.43 2.83
C LEU A 116 3.87 16.89 3.06
N ALA A 117 4.68 17.43 2.16
CA ALA A 117 5.20 18.80 2.23
C ALA A 117 4.38 19.82 1.42
N SER A 118 3.43 19.38 0.58
CA SER A 118 2.79 20.23 -0.42
C SER A 118 1.90 21.32 0.20
N ASN A 119 1.07 20.96 1.19
CA ASN A 119 0.20 21.86 1.92
C ASN A 119 -0.36 21.17 3.19
N GLU A 120 -1.30 21.83 3.88
CA GLU A 120 -1.95 21.31 5.10
C GLU A 120 -2.74 19.99 4.90
N TRP A 121 -3.05 19.64 3.64
CA TRP A 121 -3.76 18.43 3.24
C TRP A 121 -2.82 17.31 2.76
N GLY A 122 -1.50 17.43 2.91
CA GLY A 122 -0.54 16.42 2.42
C GLY A 122 -0.80 14.99 2.91
N GLY A 123 -1.19 14.83 4.19
CA GLY A 123 -1.59 13.52 4.72
C GLY A 123 -2.88 12.96 4.08
N LEU A 124 -3.77 13.83 3.62
CA LEU A 124 -4.97 13.44 2.88
C LEU A 124 -4.63 13.06 1.43
N ALA A 125 -3.66 13.74 0.81
CA ALA A 125 -3.14 13.40 -0.51
C ALA A 125 -2.55 12.00 -0.54
N VAL A 126 -1.66 11.70 0.40
CA VAL A 126 -1.08 10.36 0.55
C VAL A 126 -2.19 9.32 0.77
N ALA A 127 -3.20 9.62 1.60
CA ALA A 127 -4.33 8.72 1.80
C ALA A 127 -5.17 8.49 0.52
N GLY A 128 -5.37 9.52 -0.29
CA GLY A 128 -6.05 9.45 -1.58
C GLY A 128 -5.31 8.58 -2.59
N ILE A 129 -4.00 8.79 -2.75
CA ILE A 129 -3.15 8.00 -3.65
C ILE A 129 -3.11 6.54 -3.20
N MET A 130 -2.90 6.27 -1.90
CA MET A 130 -2.94 4.88 -1.39
C MET A 130 -4.30 4.24 -1.62
N ALA A 131 -5.40 4.97 -1.46
CA ALA A 131 -6.73 4.46 -1.75
C ALA A 131 -6.97 4.21 -3.24
N HIS A 132 -6.39 5.03 -4.13
CA HIS A 132 -6.42 4.79 -5.57
C HIS A 132 -5.74 3.46 -5.90
N GLU A 133 -4.51 3.24 -5.42
CA GLU A 133 -3.78 1.99 -5.66
C GLU A 133 -4.48 0.76 -5.08
N PHE A 134 -5.07 0.88 -3.88
CA PHE A 134 -5.89 -0.21 -3.32
C PHE A 134 -7.16 -0.46 -4.14
N GLY A 135 -7.68 0.56 -4.83
CA GLY A 135 -8.77 0.44 -5.78
C GLY A 135 -8.42 -0.50 -6.94
N HIS A 136 -7.20 -0.39 -7.47
CA HIS A 136 -6.68 -1.33 -8.45
C HIS A 136 -6.53 -2.76 -7.92
N ILE A 137 -6.02 -2.93 -6.70
CA ILE A 137 -5.97 -4.25 -6.04
C ILE A 137 -7.38 -4.86 -5.95
N PHE A 138 -8.38 -4.07 -5.57
CA PHE A 138 -9.77 -4.52 -5.54
C PHE A 138 -10.28 -4.90 -6.94
N GLN A 139 -9.95 -4.11 -7.97
CA GLN A 139 -10.32 -4.42 -9.35
C GLN A 139 -9.72 -5.76 -9.79
N TYR A 140 -8.41 -5.97 -9.62
CA TYR A 140 -7.72 -7.21 -10.01
C TYR A 140 -8.35 -8.45 -9.37
N GLN A 141 -8.82 -8.32 -8.13
CA GLN A 141 -9.44 -9.41 -7.36
C GLN A 141 -10.95 -9.56 -7.60
N SER A 142 -11.54 -8.81 -8.53
CA SER A 142 -12.98 -8.78 -8.75
C SER A 142 -13.35 -8.87 -10.24
N LYS A 143 -14.66 -8.98 -10.51
CA LYS A 143 -15.19 -8.94 -11.87
C LYS A 143 -14.92 -7.60 -12.57
N PHE A 144 -14.66 -6.53 -11.83
CA PHE A 144 -14.58 -5.17 -12.38
C PHE A 144 -13.37 -4.98 -13.27
N TYR A 145 -12.23 -5.62 -12.99
CA TYR A 145 -11.07 -5.54 -13.89
C TYR A 145 -11.41 -6.01 -15.31
N SER A 146 -12.04 -7.17 -15.42
CA SER A 146 -12.49 -7.70 -16.70
C SER A 146 -13.56 -6.82 -17.36
N LEU A 147 -14.54 -6.33 -16.61
CA LEU A 147 -15.63 -5.51 -17.16
C LEU A 147 -15.15 -4.15 -17.69
N LEU A 148 -14.17 -3.54 -17.02
CA LEU A 148 -13.63 -2.22 -17.37
C LEU A 148 -12.61 -2.28 -18.50
N THR A 149 -11.86 -3.39 -18.65
CA THR A 149 -10.82 -3.54 -19.69
C THR A 149 -11.33 -4.16 -20.99
N GLN A 150 -12.37 -5.01 -20.96
CA GLN A 150 -12.83 -5.75 -22.15
C GLN A 150 -13.33 -4.87 -23.31
N SER A 151 -13.74 -3.63 -23.03
CA SER A 151 -14.42 -2.77 -24.00
C SER A 151 -13.57 -1.57 -24.46
N GLN A 152 -12.30 -1.47 -24.04
CA GLN A 152 -11.46 -0.31 -24.33
C GLN A 152 -10.03 -0.69 -24.73
N SER A 153 -9.43 0.12 -25.58
CA SER A 153 -8.00 0.05 -25.94
C SER A 153 -7.10 0.79 -24.95
N THR A 154 -7.69 1.43 -23.94
CA THR A 154 -7.01 2.26 -22.94
C THR A 154 -7.48 1.89 -21.54
N ASP A 155 -6.69 2.25 -20.53
CA ASP A 155 -7.00 1.98 -19.11
C ASP A 155 -7.94 3.03 -18.49
N ARG A 156 -8.45 3.98 -19.29
CA ARG A 156 -9.23 5.14 -18.79
C ARG A 156 -10.35 4.76 -17.83
N LEU A 157 -11.18 3.77 -18.17
CA LEU A 157 -12.28 3.35 -17.28
C LEU A 157 -11.79 2.68 -16.00
N LEU A 158 -10.65 1.98 -16.06
CA LEU A 158 -10.04 1.36 -14.89
C LEU A 158 -9.57 2.44 -13.91
N GLU A 159 -8.89 3.47 -14.42
CA GLU A 159 -8.38 4.62 -13.68
C GLU A 159 -9.51 5.46 -13.06
N LEU A 160 -10.51 5.86 -13.84
CA LEU A 160 -11.66 6.63 -13.34
C LEU A 160 -12.44 5.87 -12.26
N HIS A 161 -12.51 4.54 -12.37
CA HIS A 161 -13.13 3.72 -11.35
C HIS A 161 -12.28 3.64 -10.07
N ALA A 162 -10.94 3.59 -10.19
CA ALA A 162 -10.05 3.68 -9.03
C ALA A 162 -10.15 5.04 -8.33
N ASP A 163 -10.22 6.15 -9.08
CA ASP A 163 -10.49 7.49 -8.53
C ASP A 163 -11.82 7.58 -7.79
N TYR A 164 -12.88 6.95 -8.33
CA TYR A 164 -14.17 6.84 -7.66
C TYR A 164 -14.05 6.10 -6.32
N LEU A 165 -13.35 4.96 -6.29
CA LEU A 165 -13.15 4.18 -5.05
C LEU A 165 -12.30 4.95 -4.03
N ALA A 166 -11.27 5.67 -4.48
CA ALA A 166 -10.48 6.55 -3.64
C ALA A 166 -11.35 7.65 -3.01
N GLY A 167 -12.18 8.30 -3.82
CA GLY A 167 -13.18 9.25 -3.34
C GLY A 167 -14.07 8.67 -2.24
N TYR A 168 -14.64 7.47 -2.48
CA TYR A 168 -15.44 6.76 -1.49
C TYR A 168 -14.71 6.54 -0.17
N TYR A 169 -13.44 6.11 -0.21
CA TYR A 169 -12.63 5.98 0.99
C TYR A 169 -12.44 7.31 1.74
N LEU A 170 -12.16 8.40 1.02
CA LEU A 170 -11.99 9.73 1.61
C LEU A 170 -13.29 10.23 2.27
N GLY A 171 -14.46 9.85 1.73
CA GLY A 171 -15.76 10.10 2.35
C GLY A 171 -15.90 9.39 3.69
N LEU A 172 -15.54 8.10 3.75
CA LEU A 172 -15.50 7.34 5.01
C LEU A 172 -14.50 7.93 6.01
N LYS A 173 -13.33 8.37 5.53
CA LYS A 173 -12.30 9.02 6.35
C LYS A 173 -12.83 10.31 6.98
N ARG A 174 -13.56 11.14 6.23
CA ARG A 174 -14.21 12.35 6.77
C ARG A 174 -15.13 12.02 7.94
N LEU A 175 -15.95 10.97 7.82
CA LEU A 175 -16.83 10.54 8.91
C LEU A 175 -16.06 10.12 10.18
N ARG A 176 -14.85 9.58 10.04
CA ARG A 176 -13.98 9.19 11.16
C ARG A 176 -13.18 10.36 11.76
N SER A 177 -12.69 11.26 10.92
CA SER A 177 -11.66 12.26 11.30
C SER A 177 -12.18 13.69 11.46
N GLY A 178 -13.41 13.99 11.06
CA GLY A 178 -13.98 15.35 11.15
C GLY A 178 -13.98 16.09 9.81
N GLU A 179 -14.09 17.42 9.85
CA GLU A 179 -14.19 18.23 8.63
C GLU A 179 -12.93 18.12 7.76
N ILE A 180 -13.17 17.80 6.48
CA ILE A 180 -12.17 17.73 5.42
C ILE A 180 -12.72 18.58 4.27
N ASP A 181 -11.94 19.56 3.79
CA ASP A 181 -12.28 20.26 2.56
C ASP A 181 -11.85 19.42 1.36
N ILE A 182 -12.71 18.48 0.99
CA ILE A 182 -12.43 17.57 -0.12
C ILE A 182 -12.27 18.31 -1.44
N LYS A 183 -12.93 19.46 -1.63
CA LYS A 183 -12.86 20.14 -2.92
C LYS A 183 -11.51 20.84 -3.05
N ALA A 184 -11.08 21.57 -2.03
CA ALA A 184 -9.74 22.15 -2.01
C ALA A 184 -8.67 21.08 -2.16
N PHE A 185 -8.85 19.91 -1.53
CA PHE A 185 -7.98 18.76 -1.69
C PHE A 185 -7.94 18.24 -3.13
N VAL A 186 -9.10 17.92 -3.71
CA VAL A 186 -9.21 17.37 -5.07
C VAL A 186 -8.65 18.35 -6.09
N ASP A 187 -8.99 19.63 -5.96
CA ASP A 187 -8.43 20.69 -6.80
C ASP A 187 -6.90 20.73 -6.66
N SER A 188 -6.35 20.63 -5.44
CA SER A 188 -4.91 20.62 -5.24
C SER A 188 -4.23 19.38 -5.83
N LEU A 189 -4.84 18.20 -5.70
CA LEU A 189 -4.30 16.94 -6.21
C LEU A 189 -4.19 16.98 -7.74
N TYR A 190 -5.19 17.53 -8.43
CA TYR A 190 -5.19 17.65 -9.89
C TYR A 190 -4.45 18.88 -10.43
N LEU A 191 -4.30 19.96 -9.63
CA LEU A 191 -3.52 21.15 -10.00
C LEU A 191 -2.01 20.98 -9.76
N LEU A 192 -1.60 20.15 -8.79
CA LEU A 192 -0.18 19.88 -8.47
C LEU A 192 0.45 18.79 -9.36
N GLY A 193 -0.35 17.96 -10.05
CA GLY A 193 0.15 16.81 -10.78
C GLY A 193 0.91 17.18 -12.06
N ASP A 194 2.23 16.95 -12.06
CA ASP A 194 3.07 16.73 -13.26
C ASP A 194 4.00 15.52 -13.08
N ASN A 195 3.48 14.42 -12.53
CA ASN A 195 4.26 13.17 -12.43
C ASN A 195 3.41 11.96 -12.88
N ASP A 196 3.04 11.99 -14.16
CA ASP A 196 2.43 10.90 -14.95
C ASP A 196 0.95 10.55 -14.69
N PHE A 197 0.20 11.41 -13.99
CA PHE A 197 -1.27 11.37 -13.93
C PHE A 197 -1.97 12.05 -15.14
N ASN A 198 -1.17 12.62 -16.05
CA ASN A 198 -1.62 13.58 -17.08
C ASN A 198 -1.68 13.03 -18.50
N SER A 199 -1.40 11.75 -18.75
CA SER A 199 -1.64 11.18 -20.07
C SER A 199 -3.15 11.01 -20.29
N PRO A 200 -3.82 11.88 -21.06
CA PRO A 200 -5.28 11.85 -21.18
C PRO A 200 -5.75 10.57 -21.85
N ASP A 201 -4.87 9.95 -22.64
CA ASP A 201 -5.09 8.71 -23.34
C ASP A 201 -5.10 7.48 -22.40
N HIS A 202 -4.57 7.59 -21.17
CA HIS A 202 -4.53 6.50 -20.19
C HIS A 202 -5.43 6.72 -18.97
N HIS A 203 -5.52 7.93 -18.42
CA HIS A 203 -6.17 8.19 -17.11
C HIS A 203 -7.51 8.93 -17.17
N GLY A 204 -7.88 9.46 -18.34
CA GLY A 204 -8.99 10.40 -18.47
C GLY A 204 -8.56 11.84 -18.22
N THR A 205 -9.46 12.80 -18.51
CA THR A 205 -9.17 14.23 -18.32
C THR A 205 -9.25 14.61 -16.84
N PRO A 206 -8.53 15.67 -16.38
CA PRO A 206 -8.62 16.13 -14.99
C PRO A 206 -10.06 16.39 -14.51
N ILE A 207 -10.92 16.86 -15.41
CA ILE A 207 -12.34 17.10 -15.12
C ILE A 207 -13.10 15.79 -14.87
N GLU A 208 -12.87 14.76 -15.68
CA GLU A 208 -13.50 13.44 -15.49
C GLU A 208 -13.07 12.83 -14.16
N ARG A 209 -11.77 12.89 -13.85
CA ARG A 209 -11.17 12.37 -12.63
C ARG A 209 -11.69 13.08 -11.36
N GLU A 210 -11.79 14.42 -11.40
CA GLU A 210 -12.44 15.21 -10.33
C GLU A 210 -13.90 14.78 -10.13
N GLN A 211 -14.67 14.67 -11.22
CA GLN A 211 -16.08 14.34 -11.16
C GLN A 211 -16.35 12.98 -10.51
N VAL A 212 -15.61 11.94 -10.91
CA VAL A 212 -15.79 10.58 -10.38
C VAL A 212 -15.31 10.47 -8.94
N MET A 213 -14.20 11.13 -8.58
CA MET A 213 -13.71 11.16 -7.20
C MET A 213 -14.71 11.86 -6.27
N LEU A 214 -15.26 13.01 -6.67
CA LEU A 214 -16.29 13.70 -5.90
C LEU A 214 -17.60 12.89 -5.79
N ALA A 215 -17.94 12.13 -6.83
CA ALA A 215 -19.09 11.22 -6.79
C ALA A 215 -18.89 10.10 -5.77
N GLY A 216 -17.73 9.43 -5.79
CA GLY A 216 -17.35 8.42 -4.81
C GLY A 216 -17.36 8.97 -3.39
N TYR A 217 -16.79 10.15 -3.19
CA TYR A 217 -16.78 10.83 -1.89
C TYR A 217 -18.18 11.01 -1.30
N LYS A 218 -19.13 11.49 -2.11
CA LYS A 218 -20.53 11.63 -1.68
C LYS A 218 -21.13 10.29 -1.23
N ILE A 219 -20.80 9.19 -1.91
CA ILE A 219 -21.23 7.85 -1.49
C ILE A 219 -20.59 7.45 -0.16
N GLY A 220 -19.30 7.73 0.04
CA GLY A 220 -18.62 7.48 1.32
C GLY A 220 -19.30 8.18 2.50
N LEU A 221 -19.84 9.38 2.31
CA LEU A 221 -20.58 10.11 3.35
C LEU A 221 -21.92 9.46 3.75
N THR A 222 -22.46 8.57 2.92
CA THR A 222 -23.67 7.80 3.27
C THR A 222 -23.36 6.65 4.24
N ASN A 223 -22.08 6.39 4.52
CA ASN A 223 -21.60 5.28 5.35
C ASN A 223 -22.06 3.90 4.84
N ASN A 224 -22.22 3.75 3.52
CA ASN A 224 -22.43 2.46 2.90
C ASN A 224 -21.16 1.62 3.05
N SER A 225 -21.24 0.46 3.72
CA SER A 225 -20.09 -0.42 3.95
C SER A 225 -19.96 -1.56 2.92
N ASP A 226 -20.87 -1.65 1.96
CA ASP A 226 -20.84 -2.68 0.91
C ASP A 226 -20.02 -2.21 -0.29
N ILE A 227 -18.73 -2.57 -0.29
CA ILE A 227 -17.80 -2.22 -1.37
C ILE A 227 -18.24 -2.76 -2.73
N GLN A 228 -18.93 -3.91 -2.80
CA GLN A 228 -19.37 -4.46 -4.09
C GLN A 228 -20.45 -3.57 -4.69
N GLN A 229 -21.41 -3.13 -3.89
CA GLN A 229 -22.45 -2.21 -4.33
C GLN A 229 -21.86 -0.85 -4.74
N VAL A 230 -20.91 -0.33 -3.96
CA VAL A 230 -20.20 0.92 -4.27
C VAL A 230 -19.45 0.81 -5.60
N ALA A 231 -18.72 -0.27 -5.82
CA ALA A 231 -18.02 -0.51 -7.08
C ALA A 231 -18.99 -0.65 -8.27
N GLU A 232 -20.15 -1.28 -8.10
CA GLU A 232 -21.17 -1.31 -9.17
C GLU A 232 -21.71 0.08 -9.50
N MET A 233 -21.92 0.95 -8.50
CA MET A 233 -22.30 2.35 -8.72
C MET A 233 -21.19 3.12 -9.45
N GLY A 234 -19.93 2.94 -9.04
CA GLY A 234 -18.77 3.53 -9.70
C GLY A 234 -18.65 3.09 -11.16
N MET A 235 -18.76 1.79 -11.43
CA MET A 235 -18.71 1.24 -12.78
C MET A 235 -19.81 1.83 -13.67
N ASN A 236 -21.05 1.89 -13.18
CA ASN A 236 -22.18 2.46 -13.92
C ASN A 236 -22.00 3.96 -14.18
N LEU A 237 -21.29 4.68 -13.31
CA LEU A 237 -20.98 6.09 -13.52
C LEU A 237 -19.92 6.25 -14.61
N VAL A 238 -18.76 5.59 -14.49
CA VAL A 238 -17.60 5.83 -15.36
C VAL A 238 -17.86 5.47 -16.82
N ILE A 239 -18.75 4.51 -17.11
CA ILE A 239 -19.14 4.15 -18.48
C ILE A 239 -20.05 5.18 -19.15
N THR A 240 -20.56 6.17 -18.41
CA THR A 240 -21.48 7.20 -18.91
C THR A 240 -20.85 8.58 -19.08
N ILE A 241 -19.61 8.75 -18.62
CA ILE A 241 -18.82 9.97 -18.71
C ILE A 241 -17.91 9.85 -19.92
#